data_AF-A0A2C9M0R9-F1
#
_entry.id   AF-A0A2C9M0R9-F1
#
_cell.length_a   1.000
_cell.length_b   1.000
_cell.length_c   1.000
_cell.angle_alpha   90.00
_cell.angle_beta   90.00
_cell.angle_gamma   90.00
#
_symmetry.space_group_name_H-M   'P 1'
#
loop_
_entity.id
_entity.type
_entity.pdbx_description
1 polymer ?
#
loop_
_entity_poly.entity_id
_entity_poly.type
_entity_poly.pdbx_seq_one_letter_code
_entity_poly.pdbx_strand_id
1 'polypeptide(L)'
;MESLSEQNKDAAAEMVVMCCRFLCYFCRTSRQNQAAMFEHLSYLLDNSSMLLARPSLRGSCPLDVAYSSLMDNNELALALRESHLEKIAVYLSRCGVQVNAELLEKGYPDIGWDPVEGERFLDFFRFCVWNNGKRLDVTNNA
;
A
#
# COMPACT_ATOMS: atom_id res chain seq x y z
N MET A 1 -1.37 23.16 -24.09
CA MET A 1 -2.42 23.13 -23.06
C MET A 1 -2.39 21.81 -22.28
N GLU A 2 -2.11 20.67 -22.93
CA GLU A 2 -1.82 19.37 -22.27
C GLU A 2 -0.63 19.38 -21.29
N SER A 3 0.42 20.17 -21.54
CA SER A 3 1.61 20.20 -20.69
C SER A 3 1.37 20.78 -19.29
N LEU A 4 0.50 21.78 -19.15
CA LEU A 4 0.16 22.39 -17.86
C LEU A 4 -0.75 21.48 -17.03
N SER A 5 -1.65 20.72 -17.67
CA SER A 5 -2.51 19.76 -16.97
C SER A 5 -1.71 18.58 -16.43
N GLU A 6 -0.71 18.10 -17.15
CA GLU A 6 0.11 16.97 -16.71
C GLU A 6 1.08 17.37 -15.59
N GLN A 7 1.69 18.56 -15.68
CA GLN A 7 2.49 19.13 -14.59
C GLN A 7 1.69 19.30 -13.30
N ASN A 8 0.42 19.70 -13.39
CA ASN A 8 -0.45 19.83 -12.22
C ASN A 8 -0.78 18.47 -11.58
N LYS A 9 -0.94 17.41 -12.38
CA LYS A 9 -1.15 16.05 -11.86
C LYS A 9 0.09 15.51 -11.15
N ASP A 10 1.27 15.77 -11.71
CA ASP A 10 2.53 15.35 -11.09
C ASP A 10 2.78 16.09 -9.77
N ALA A 11 2.52 17.39 -9.71
CA ALA A 11 2.60 18.16 -8.46
C ALA A 11 1.61 17.64 -7.39
N ALA A 12 0.39 17.27 -7.79
CA ALA A 12 -0.58 16.66 -6.88
C ALA A 12 -0.11 15.27 -6.39
N ALA A 13 0.47 14.47 -7.27
CA ALA A 13 1.01 13.17 -6.90
C ALA A 13 2.20 13.30 -5.93
N GLU A 14 3.11 14.24 -6.16
CA GLU A 14 4.20 14.55 -5.23
C GLU A 14 3.68 14.96 -3.85
N MET A 15 2.62 15.78 -3.81
CA MET A 15 1.96 16.15 -2.55
C MET A 15 1.45 14.91 -1.82
N VAL A 16 0.76 13.99 -2.52
CA VAL A 16 0.28 12.72 -1.94
C VAL A 16 1.44 11.91 -1.37
N VAL A 17 2.56 11.80 -2.10
CA VAL A 17 3.75 11.08 -1.64
C VAL A 17 4.31 11.69 -0.35
N MET A 18 4.43 13.01 -0.29
CA MET A 18 4.92 13.72 0.90
C MET A 18 3.97 13.56 2.09
N CYS A 19 2.66 13.62 1.88
CA CYS A 19 1.65 13.38 2.91
C CYS A 19 1.71 11.95 3.45
N CYS A 20 1.78 10.94 2.56
CA CYS A 20 1.90 9.54 2.97
C CYS A 20 3.20 9.32 3.77
N ARG A 21 4.31 9.91 3.33
CA ARG A 21 5.59 9.83 4.04
C ARG A 21 5.50 10.44 5.44
N PHE A 22 4.88 11.62 5.57
CA PHE A 22 4.63 12.24 6.87
C PHE A 22 3.81 11.33 7.78
N LEU A 23 2.73 10.73 7.28
CA LEU A 23 1.88 9.83 8.06
C LEU A 23 2.60 8.54 8.48
N CYS A 24 3.49 8.01 7.63
CA CYS A 24 4.36 6.90 8.02
C CYS A 24 5.28 7.28 9.20
N TYR A 25 5.86 8.49 9.19
CA TYR A 25 6.63 8.98 10.33
C TYR A 25 5.75 9.20 11.56
N PHE A 26 4.56 9.77 11.39
CA PHE A 26 3.59 9.97 12.47
C PHE A 26 3.27 8.66 13.19
N CYS A 27 3.01 7.58 12.43
CA CYS A 27 2.83 6.24 12.99
C CYS A 27 4.03 5.76 13.82
N ARG A 28 5.26 6.05 13.40
CA ARG A 28 6.47 5.61 14.14
C ARG A 28 6.71 6.35 15.45
N THR A 29 6.06 7.49 15.67
CA THR A 29 6.32 8.30 16.88
C THR A 29 5.64 7.75 18.13
N SER A 30 4.51 7.05 18.02
CA SER A 30 3.83 6.45 19.18
C SER A 30 2.83 5.36 18.79
N ARG A 31 2.55 4.45 19.73
CA ARG A 31 1.51 3.41 19.56
C ARG A 31 0.11 4.01 19.46
N GLN A 32 -0.13 5.14 20.13
CA GLN A 32 -1.41 5.86 20.06
C GLN A 32 -1.65 6.44 18.67
N ASN A 33 -0.60 6.99 18.03
CA ASN A 33 -0.67 7.51 16.67
C ASN A 33 -0.91 6.39 15.65
N GLN A 34 -0.29 5.22 15.86
CA GLN A 34 -0.61 4.01 15.10
C GLN A 34 -2.08 3.62 15.23
N ALA A 35 -2.59 3.53 16.46
CA ALA A 35 -3.98 3.16 16.71
C ALA A 35 -4.96 4.12 16.03
N ALA A 36 -4.73 5.44 16.15
CA ALA A 36 -5.54 6.45 15.47
C ALA A 36 -5.50 6.29 13.94
N MET A 37 -4.34 5.95 13.37
CA MET A 37 -4.28 5.66 11.93
C MET A 37 -4.94 4.34 11.55
N PHE A 38 -4.87 3.33 12.41
CA PHE A 38 -5.46 2.01 12.18
C PHE A 38 -7.00 2.06 12.15
N GLU A 39 -7.63 2.98 12.89
CA GLU A 39 -9.07 3.25 12.80
C GLU A 39 -9.51 3.62 11.37
N HIS A 40 -8.60 4.21 10.59
CA HIS A 40 -8.81 4.57 9.19
C HIS A 40 -8.27 3.53 8.20
N LEU A 41 -7.85 2.34 8.64
CA LEU A 41 -7.22 1.33 7.80
C LEU A 41 -8.08 0.99 6.58
N SER A 42 -9.38 0.76 6.74
CA SER A 42 -10.26 0.43 5.61
C SER A 42 -10.21 1.49 4.51
N TYR A 43 -10.21 2.77 4.88
CA TYR A 43 -10.14 3.88 3.92
C TYR A 43 -8.80 3.92 3.18
N LEU A 44 -7.70 3.66 3.91
CA LEU A 44 -6.37 3.56 3.29
C LEU A 44 -6.29 2.40 2.28
N LEU A 45 -6.90 1.25 2.61
CA LEU A 45 -6.93 0.10 1.72
C LEU A 45 -7.79 0.33 0.48
N ASP A 46 -8.91 1.05 0.60
CA ASP A 46 -9.75 1.42 -0.54
C ASP A 46 -9.03 2.34 -1.54
N ASN A 47 -7.98 3.05 -1.09
CA ASN A 47 -7.16 3.95 -1.89
C ASN A 47 -5.73 3.42 -2.11
N SER A 48 -5.49 2.14 -1.85
CA SER A 48 -4.14 1.56 -1.80
C SER A 48 -3.43 1.49 -3.15
N SER A 49 -4.16 1.38 -4.26
CA SER A 49 -3.61 1.38 -5.63
C SER A 49 -3.11 2.74 -6.10
N MET A 50 -3.38 3.82 -5.34
CA MET A 50 -3.00 5.17 -5.73
C MET A 50 -1.47 5.28 -5.85
N LEU A 51 -1.01 5.69 -7.04
CA LEU A 51 0.40 5.85 -7.43
C LEU A 51 1.21 4.55 -7.53
N LEU A 52 0.63 3.36 -7.27
CA LEU A 52 1.40 2.10 -7.31
C LEU A 52 1.84 1.70 -8.72
N ALA A 53 1.01 1.95 -9.72
CA ALA A 53 1.27 1.55 -11.11
C ALA A 53 2.26 2.48 -11.85
N ARG A 54 2.72 3.58 -11.23
CA ARG A 54 3.64 4.54 -11.85
C ARG A 54 5.08 4.38 -11.32
N PRO A 55 5.95 3.58 -11.98
CA PRO A 55 7.36 3.44 -11.59
C PRO A 55 8.08 4.76 -11.33
N SER A 56 7.75 5.81 -12.09
CA SER A 56 8.39 7.12 -11.97
C SER A 56 8.05 7.86 -10.67
N LEU A 57 6.96 7.47 -10.01
CA LEU A 57 6.50 8.05 -8.74
C LEU A 57 6.70 7.10 -7.56
N ARG A 58 7.66 6.18 -7.66
CA ARG A 58 8.00 5.24 -6.59
C ARG A 58 8.29 6.01 -5.30
N GLY A 59 7.36 5.94 -4.36
CA GLY A 59 7.37 6.73 -3.14
C GLY A 59 6.34 6.21 -2.14
N SER A 60 6.24 6.86 -0.99
CA SER A 60 5.22 6.53 0.01
C SER A 60 3.82 6.72 -0.58
N CYS A 61 2.96 5.73 -0.39
CA CYS A 61 1.57 5.71 -0.87
C CYS A 61 0.62 5.32 0.27
N PRO A 62 -0.71 5.38 0.07
CA PRO A 62 -1.67 5.00 1.12
C PRO A 62 -1.45 3.58 1.66
N LEU A 63 -0.99 2.64 0.83
CA LEU A 63 -0.66 1.27 1.26
C LEU A 63 0.50 1.24 2.29
N ASP A 64 1.49 2.13 2.16
CA ASP A 64 2.59 2.23 3.15
C ASP A 64 2.11 2.80 4.48
N VAL A 65 1.13 3.70 4.45
CA VAL A 65 0.51 4.26 5.65
C VAL A 65 -0.32 3.18 6.36
N ALA A 66 -1.08 2.40 5.58
CA ALA A 66 -1.81 1.24 6.10
C ALA A 66 -0.86 0.26 6.80
N TYR A 67 0.26 -0.08 6.17
CA TYR A 67 1.30 -0.88 6.79
C TYR A 67 1.88 -0.22 8.06
N SER A 68 2.26 1.05 7.99
CA SER A 68 2.87 1.77 9.11
C SER A 68 1.96 1.86 10.34
N SER A 69 0.63 1.84 10.13
CA SER A 69 -0.37 1.86 11.19
C SER A 69 -0.38 0.61 12.09
N LEU A 70 0.17 -0.51 11.61
CA LEU A 70 0.23 -1.78 12.35
C LEU A 70 1.64 -2.38 12.48
N MET A 71 2.63 -1.79 11.80
CA MET A 71 4.03 -2.19 11.85
C MET A 71 4.55 -2.27 13.30
N ASP A 72 5.23 -3.37 13.64
CA ASP A 72 5.79 -3.62 14.97
C ASP A 72 4.76 -3.57 16.13
N ASN A 73 3.47 -3.72 15.80
CA ASN A 73 2.38 -3.65 16.76
C ASN A 73 1.50 -4.90 16.68
N ASN A 74 1.81 -5.91 17.50
CA ASN A 74 1.10 -7.20 17.51
C ASN A 74 -0.40 -7.05 17.80
N GLU A 75 -0.81 -6.12 18.66
CA GLU A 75 -2.22 -5.93 19.01
C GLU A 75 -3.02 -5.46 17.79
N LEU A 76 -2.51 -4.46 17.06
CA LEU A 76 -3.16 -3.97 15.84
C LEU A 76 -3.08 -4.96 14.70
N ALA A 77 -1.97 -5.68 14.56
CA ALA A 77 -1.84 -6.73 13.56
C ALA A 77 -2.83 -7.89 13.81
N LEU A 78 -3.05 -8.28 15.07
CA LEU A 78 -4.07 -9.26 15.44
C LEU A 78 -5.51 -8.72 15.28
N ALA A 79 -5.71 -7.41 15.36
CA ALA A 79 -6.99 -6.76 15.11
C ALA A 79 -7.33 -6.65 13.60
N LEU A 80 -6.47 -7.13 12.70
CA LEU A 80 -6.78 -7.22 11.28
C LEU A 80 -7.98 -8.15 11.05
N ARG A 81 -8.91 -7.68 10.24
CA ARG A 81 -10.10 -8.42 9.84
C ARG A 81 -9.90 -9.04 8.47
N GLU A 82 -10.58 -10.17 8.23
CA GLU A 82 -10.60 -10.83 6.92
C GLU A 82 -11.00 -9.87 5.80
N SER A 83 -11.96 -8.98 6.06
CA SER A 83 -12.39 -7.96 5.09
C SER A 83 -11.30 -6.97 4.68
N HIS A 84 -10.28 -6.73 5.51
CA HIS A 84 -9.12 -5.92 5.13
C HIS A 84 -8.22 -6.68 4.15
N LEU A 85 -7.99 -7.97 4.42
CA LEU A 85 -7.15 -8.83 3.60
C LEU A 85 -7.81 -9.14 2.26
N GLU A 86 -9.14 -9.33 2.24
CA GLU A 86 -9.93 -9.56 1.03
C GLU A 86 -9.78 -8.41 0.04
N LYS A 87 -9.80 -7.15 0.50
CA LYS A 87 -9.59 -5.98 -0.36
C LYS A 87 -8.25 -6.04 -1.08
N ILE A 88 -7.17 -6.32 -0.35
CA ILE A 88 -5.82 -6.43 -0.93
C ILE A 88 -5.73 -7.64 -1.86
N ALA A 89 -6.38 -8.76 -1.53
CA ALA A 89 -6.43 -9.94 -2.40
C ALA A 89 -7.13 -9.63 -3.73
N VAL A 90 -8.23 -8.87 -3.71
CA VAL A 90 -8.91 -8.41 -4.92
C VAL A 90 -8.00 -7.53 -5.77
N TYR A 91 -7.30 -6.55 -5.18
CA TYR A 91 -6.36 -5.72 -5.96
C TYR A 91 -5.21 -6.54 -6.54
N LEU A 92 -4.62 -7.44 -5.75
CA LEU A 92 -3.57 -8.35 -6.22
C LEU A 92 -4.05 -9.24 -7.37
N SER A 93 -5.28 -9.75 -7.32
CA SER A 93 -5.85 -10.56 -8.40
C SER A 93 -5.95 -9.78 -9.72
N ARG A 94 -6.21 -8.47 -9.65
CA ARG A 94 -6.24 -7.57 -10.82
C ARG A 94 -4.85 -7.38 -11.40
N CYS A 95 -3.83 -7.25 -10.56
CA CYS A 95 -2.44 -7.17 -11.02
C CYS A 95 -2.05 -8.37 -11.88
N GLY A 96 -2.57 -9.57 -11.57
CA GLY A 96 -2.31 -10.80 -12.33
C GLY A 96 -2.95 -10.88 -13.71
N VAL A 97 -3.84 -9.95 -14.08
CA VAL A 97 -4.56 -9.96 -15.36
C VAL A 97 -4.49 -8.62 -16.12
N GLN A 98 -3.81 -7.61 -15.57
CA GLN A 98 -3.68 -6.29 -16.17
C GLN A 98 -2.22 -6.00 -16.53
N VAL A 99 -1.97 -5.39 -17.67
CA VAL A 99 -0.62 -5.01 -18.10
C VAL A 99 -0.29 -3.61 -17.59
N ASN A 100 0.96 -3.38 -17.17
CA ASN A 100 1.42 -2.04 -16.78
C ASN A 100 1.71 -1.17 -18.01
N ALA A 101 0.86 -0.19 -18.30
CA ALA A 101 1.00 0.69 -19.46
C ALA A 101 2.30 1.52 -19.46
N GLU A 102 2.76 2.01 -18.29
CA GLU A 102 3.98 2.82 -18.20
C GLU A 102 5.23 1.99 -18.53
N LEU A 103 5.26 0.71 -18.17
CA LEU A 103 6.33 -0.20 -18.58
C LEU A 103 6.32 -0.42 -20.10
N LEU A 104 5.14 -0.61 -20.71
CA LEU A 104 5.03 -0.73 -22.17
C LEU A 104 5.53 0.52 -22.89
N GLU A 105 5.15 1.72 -22.41
CA GLU A 105 5.63 3.01 -22.94
C GLU A 105 7.14 3.16 -22.84
N LYS A 106 7.76 2.57 -21.80
CA LYS A 106 9.22 2.54 -21.61
C LYS A 106 9.92 1.45 -22.44
N GLY A 107 9.19 0.68 -23.25
CA GLY A 107 9.72 -0.34 -24.15
C GLY A 107 9.99 -1.70 -23.50
N TYR A 108 9.44 -1.96 -22.31
CA TYR A 108 9.52 -3.29 -21.69
C TYR A 108 8.58 -4.28 -22.40
N PRO A 109 8.92 -5.58 -22.41
CA PRO A 109 8.05 -6.59 -23.01
C PRO A 109 6.73 -6.72 -22.26
N ASP A 110 5.65 -6.97 -22.99
CA ASP A 110 4.37 -7.35 -22.40
C ASP A 110 4.45 -8.76 -21.80
N ILE A 111 4.33 -8.84 -20.48
CA ILE A 111 4.34 -10.10 -19.73
C ILE A 111 2.94 -10.53 -19.28
N GLY A 112 1.89 -9.76 -19.60
CA GLY A 112 0.50 -10.07 -19.30
C GLY A 112 0.02 -9.77 -17.87
N TRP A 113 0.85 -9.16 -17.02
CA TRP A 113 0.52 -8.79 -15.64
C TRP A 113 1.30 -7.55 -15.17
N ASP A 114 0.93 -6.94 -14.04
CA ASP A 114 1.58 -5.76 -13.45
C ASP A 114 2.52 -6.18 -12.31
N PRO A 115 3.84 -6.25 -12.56
CA PRO A 115 4.81 -6.64 -11.55
C PRO A 115 5.08 -5.55 -10.51
N VAL A 116 4.83 -4.29 -10.83
CA VAL A 116 5.18 -3.15 -9.98
C VAL A 116 4.14 -2.99 -8.89
N GLU A 117 2.86 -3.05 -9.25
CA GLU A 117 1.77 -2.99 -8.27
C GLU A 117 1.68 -4.31 -7.47
N GLY A 118 1.84 -5.46 -8.15
CA GLY A 118 1.75 -6.78 -7.52
C GLY A 118 2.75 -7.01 -6.39
N GLU A 119 4.02 -6.60 -6.56
CA GLU A 119 5.06 -6.68 -5.52
C GLU A 119 4.60 -6.00 -4.22
N ARG A 120 3.95 -4.84 -4.33
CA ARG A 120 3.58 -3.99 -3.19
C ARG A 120 2.47 -4.61 -2.36
N PHE A 121 1.49 -5.23 -3.01
CA PHE A 121 0.43 -5.96 -2.30
C PHE A 121 0.94 -7.26 -1.66
N LEU A 122 1.86 -7.97 -2.32
CA LEU A 122 2.52 -9.15 -1.73
C LEU A 122 3.34 -8.78 -0.49
N ASP A 123 4.07 -7.66 -0.54
CA ASP A 123 4.79 -7.14 0.62
C ASP A 123 3.84 -6.80 1.77
N PHE A 124 2.70 -6.16 1.49
CA PHE A 124 1.69 -5.90 2.51
C PHE A 124 1.20 -7.19 3.21
N PHE A 125 0.91 -8.25 2.45
CA PHE A 125 0.54 -9.54 3.03
C PHE A 125 1.64 -10.16 3.87
N ARG A 126 2.89 -10.11 3.38
CA ARG A 126 4.05 -10.57 4.14
C ARG A 126 4.14 -9.90 5.50
N PHE A 127 3.88 -8.59 5.56
CA PHE A 127 3.88 -7.84 6.81
C PHE A 127 2.71 -8.16 7.74
N CYS A 128 1.53 -8.43 7.18
CA CYS A 128 0.37 -8.84 7.99
C CYS A 128 0.58 -10.20 8.67
N VAL A 129 1.42 -11.08 8.10
CA VAL A 129 1.68 -12.43 8.62
C VAL A 129 2.94 -12.47 9.49
N TRP A 130 3.89 -11.55 9.26
CA TRP A 130 5.21 -11.59 9.86
C TRP A 130 5.51 -10.29 10.59
N ASN A 131 5.58 -10.35 11.93
CA ASN A 131 5.95 -9.21 12.76
C ASN A 131 7.21 -9.56 13.58
N ASN A 132 8.25 -8.72 13.52
CA ASN A 132 9.50 -8.88 14.29
C ASN A 132 10.17 -10.27 14.20
N GLY A 133 10.26 -10.86 13.01
CA GLY A 133 10.93 -12.15 12.85
C GLY A 133 10.08 -13.36 13.26
N LYS A 134 8.84 -13.15 13.69
CA LYS A 134 7.92 -14.21 14.11
C LYS A 134 6.65 -14.17 13.28
N ARG A 135 6.17 -15.36 12.93
CA ARG A 135 4.82 -15.52 12.39
C ARG A 135 3.82 -15.11 13.47
N LEU A 136 2.83 -14.31 13.11
CA LEU A 136 1.69 -14.07 13.97
C LEU A 136 0.83 -15.34 13.96
N ASP A 137 0.79 -16.03 15.10
CA ASP A 137 -0.07 -17.20 15.26
C ASP A 137 -1.51 -16.72 15.50
N VAL A 138 -2.43 -17.16 14.63
CA VAL A 138 -3.86 -16.84 14.69
C VAL A 138 -4.61 -17.61 15.80
N THR A 139 -3.89 -18.27 16.72
CA THR A 139 -4.45 -19.17 17.76
C THR A 139 -5.27 -18.48 18.86
N ASN A 140 -5.60 -17.19 18.72
CA ASN A 140 -6.50 -16.48 19.64
C ASN A 140 -7.91 -16.24 19.07
N ASN A 141 -8.27 -16.83 17.92
CA ASN A 141 -9.65 -16.82 17.39
C ASN A 141 -10.36 -18.17 17.56
N ALA A 142 -10.21 -18.82 18.72
CA ALA A 142 -10.97 -20.02 19.10
C ALA A 142 -11.73 -19.81 20.41
#